data_AF-A0A8C5PRV9-F1
#
_entry.id   AF-A0A8C5PRV9-F1
#
_cell.length_a   1.000
_cell.length_b   1.000
_cell.length_c   1.000
_cell.angle_alpha   90.00
_cell.angle_beta   90.00
_cell.angle_gamma   90.00
#
_symmetry.space_group_name_H-M   'P 1'
#
loop_
_entity.id
_entity.type
_entity.pdbx_description
1 polymer ?
#
loop_
_entity_poly.entity_id
_entity_poly.type
_entity_poly.pdbx_seq_one_letter_code
_entity_poly.pdbx_strand_id
1 'polypeptide(L)'
;MKYESTLTNDFQFNQCCSLDKITSVYVVCVSTTNIISKYCSMCIKSEFTIFLPFVVLRTSAVCASDEVLNVNGVCNCNPAKYTSSVTPPIPVIDCSGGKLKVSLKKCQLEISLFNSSSLHLNDNTCVGTVVNENNINNIVLTSTLSTAACGNILTVNTSHITYSNTLVIKAKRRTIITRNDFNVKVSCSYPVSATVKLNTTLNPVVGLSAIAGPGGNAEYIVLMEAFINEGFIEVLTVDTIVAVEDTIYISVNVPELEGSSFAVSVNRIYATGVSAVQYDLLSDGCPAGGEAEGLLIVRQNGNSTESRFALTVFQIAGSPMVNLFAELSICTGTCVKVRFCKL
;
A
#
# COMPACT_ATOMS: atom_id res chain seq x y z
N MET A 1 25.15 -27.99 -10.04
CA MET A 1 25.58 -26.58 -10.10
C MET A 1 26.48 -26.31 -8.92
N LYS A 2 27.77 -26.04 -9.18
CA LYS A 2 28.76 -25.63 -8.17
C LYS A 2 28.35 -24.27 -7.59
N TYR A 3 28.40 -24.13 -6.27
CA TYR A 3 28.64 -22.84 -5.64
C TYR A 3 29.97 -22.93 -4.91
N GLU A 4 31.02 -22.43 -5.56
CA GLU A 4 32.27 -22.05 -4.92
C GLU A 4 32.01 -20.70 -4.23
N SER A 5 32.19 -20.64 -2.91
CA SER A 5 32.39 -19.37 -2.21
C SER A 5 33.65 -19.51 -1.38
N THR A 6 34.74 -18.93 -1.91
CA THR A 6 36.00 -18.67 -1.24
C THR A 6 35.74 -17.78 -0.04
N LEU A 7 35.89 -18.32 1.17
CA LEU A 7 36.09 -17.52 2.37
C LEU A 7 37.60 -17.49 2.65
N THR A 8 38.25 -16.46 2.12
CA THR A 8 39.57 -16.01 2.57
C THR A 8 39.40 -15.35 3.93
N ASN A 9 39.80 -16.04 4.99
CA ASN A 9 40.34 -15.43 6.21
C ASN A 9 41.25 -16.46 6.89
N ASP A 10 42.50 -16.08 7.07
CA ASP A 10 43.60 -16.87 7.61
C ASP A 10 43.21 -17.61 8.90
N PHE A 11 43.11 -18.94 8.82
CA PHE A 11 43.21 -19.80 9.99
C PHE A 11 44.59 -20.48 9.95
N GLN A 12 45.52 -19.96 10.74
CA GLN A 12 46.77 -20.64 11.05
C GLN A 12 46.44 -21.89 11.89
N PHE A 13 46.45 -23.07 11.25
CA PHE A 13 46.43 -24.35 11.94
C PHE A 13 47.78 -24.56 12.63
N ASN A 14 47.88 -24.14 13.89
CA ASN A 14 49.06 -24.48 14.70
C ASN A 14 48.98 -25.95 15.12
N GLN A 15 49.95 -26.71 14.59
CA GLN A 15 50.48 -28.01 15.05
C GLN A 15 49.46 -29.05 15.54
N CYS A 16 49.05 -29.94 14.61
CA CYS A 16 49.05 -31.40 14.78
C CYS A 16 48.22 -32.03 13.65
N CYS A 17 48.85 -32.30 12.49
CA CYS A 17 48.58 -33.43 11.59
C CYS A 17 49.40 -33.27 10.31
N SER A 18 50.29 -34.23 10.03
CA SER A 18 51.02 -34.35 8.76
C SER A 18 50.02 -34.60 7.61
N LEU A 19 50.18 -33.89 6.50
CA LEU A 19 49.13 -33.54 5.54
C LEU A 19 49.26 -34.31 4.21
N ASP A 20 49.57 -35.61 4.24
CA ASP A 20 49.90 -36.36 3.00
C ASP A 20 48.83 -37.35 2.50
N LYS A 21 47.67 -37.50 3.15
CA LYS A 21 46.64 -38.49 2.71
C LYS A 21 45.16 -38.07 2.88
N ILE A 22 44.83 -36.79 2.75
CA ILE A 22 43.41 -36.37 2.77
C ILE A 22 43.05 -35.87 1.37
N THR A 23 42.29 -36.68 0.60
CA THR A 23 41.91 -36.36 -0.78
C THR A 23 40.53 -35.71 -0.91
N SER A 24 39.66 -35.73 0.11
CA SER A 24 38.46 -34.88 0.18
C SER A 24 37.80 -34.89 1.56
N VAL A 25 37.22 -33.76 1.98
CA VAL A 25 36.41 -33.60 3.20
C VAL A 25 35.01 -33.14 2.78
N TYR A 26 33.97 -33.85 3.24
CA TYR A 26 32.58 -33.46 3.02
C TYR A 26 31.95 -33.02 4.35
N VAL A 27 31.33 -31.84 4.35
CA VAL A 27 30.62 -31.29 5.51
C VAL A 27 29.12 -31.30 5.22
N VAL A 28 28.33 -32.00 6.04
CA VAL A 28 26.86 -32.01 5.96
C VAL A 28 26.31 -31.26 7.16
N CYS A 29 25.53 -30.20 6.93
CA CYS A 29 24.84 -29.46 7.98
C CYS A 29 23.35 -29.80 7.97
N VAL A 30 22.79 -30.21 9.11
CA VAL A 30 21.34 -30.40 9.29
C VAL A 30 20.83 -29.38 10.30
N SER A 31 19.76 -28.66 9.96
CA SER A 31 19.10 -27.68 10.82
C SER A 31 17.87 -28.31 11.47
N THR A 32 17.80 -28.31 12.80
CA THR A 32 16.54 -28.57 13.51
C THR A 32 16.32 -27.49 14.58
N THR A 33 15.35 -26.61 14.32
CA THR A 33 14.74 -25.60 15.22
C THR A 33 15.57 -24.36 15.63
N ASN A 34 14.86 -23.28 15.96
CA ASN A 34 15.27 -21.86 16.03
C ASN A 34 16.35 -21.48 17.07
N ILE A 35 17.47 -22.18 17.09
CA ILE A 35 18.70 -21.79 17.78
C ILE A 35 19.84 -22.08 16.80
N ILE A 36 20.63 -21.07 16.43
CA ILE A 36 21.76 -21.26 15.50
C ILE A 36 22.91 -21.95 16.27
N SER A 37 22.81 -23.26 16.46
CA SER A 37 23.96 -24.12 16.72
C SER A 37 24.08 -25.11 15.57
N LYS A 38 25.05 -24.87 14.67
CA LYS A 38 25.43 -25.87 13.66
C LYS A 38 26.34 -26.90 14.32
N TYR A 39 25.87 -28.14 14.44
CA TYR A 39 26.75 -29.28 14.74
C TYR A 39 27.45 -29.69 13.44
N CYS A 40 28.78 -29.58 13.41
CA CYS A 40 29.60 -30.19 12.37
C CYS A 40 30.39 -31.34 13.00
N SER A 41 30.14 -32.57 12.53
CA SER A 41 30.97 -33.73 12.85
C SER A 41 31.73 -34.15 11.59
N MET A 42 33.05 -34.21 11.65
CA MET A 42 33.87 -34.84 10.60
C MET A 42 33.88 -36.36 10.82
N CYS A 43 33.43 -37.13 9.83
CA CYS A 43 33.68 -38.56 9.79
C CYS A 43 34.89 -38.85 8.90
N ILE A 44 36.00 -39.27 9.49
CA ILE A 44 37.13 -39.86 8.76
C ILE A 44 36.95 -41.38 8.81
N LYS A 45 37.04 -42.07 7.67
CA LYS A 45 36.99 -43.54 7.58
C LYS A 45 38.31 -44.14 8.09
N SER A 46 38.58 -44.05 9.39
CA SER A 46 39.29 -45.05 10.22
C SER A 46 39.35 -44.57 11.67
N GLU A 47 38.69 -45.33 12.56
CA GLU A 47 38.82 -45.48 14.04
C GLU A 47 39.19 -44.30 14.98
N PHE A 48 39.19 -43.03 14.58
CA PHE A 48 39.36 -41.93 15.54
C PHE A 48 38.31 -40.83 15.39
N THR A 49 37.52 -40.65 16.45
CA THR A 49 36.57 -39.55 16.60
C THR A 49 37.26 -38.40 17.33
N ILE A 50 37.52 -37.29 16.65
CA ILE A 50 38.07 -36.07 17.26
C ILE A 50 36.91 -35.12 17.57
N PHE A 51 36.70 -34.84 18.86
CA PHE A 51 35.80 -33.79 19.30
C PHE A 51 36.52 -32.44 19.21
N LEU A 52 36.06 -31.55 18.32
CA LEU A 52 36.48 -30.15 18.33
C LEU A 52 35.75 -29.40 19.46
N PRO A 53 36.40 -28.44 20.14
CA PRO A 53 35.73 -27.61 21.14
C PRO A 53 34.61 -26.80 20.47
N PHE A 54 33.48 -26.68 21.15
CA PHE A 54 32.33 -25.89 20.74
C PHE A 54 32.75 -24.48 20.32
N VAL A 55 32.79 -24.18 19.01
CA VAL A 55 32.83 -22.80 18.54
C VAL A 55 31.39 -22.29 18.56
N VAL A 56 31.02 -21.62 19.66
CA VAL A 56 29.81 -20.80 19.69
C VAL A 56 30.07 -19.62 18.76
N LEU A 57 29.64 -19.71 17.50
CA LEU A 57 29.52 -18.54 16.64
C LEU A 57 28.45 -17.63 17.25
N ARG A 58 28.88 -16.67 18.06
CA ARG A 58 28.04 -15.51 18.40
C ARG A 58 27.87 -14.74 17.10
N THR A 59 26.70 -14.86 16.48
CA THR A 59 26.29 -13.89 15.46
C THR A 59 26.28 -12.53 16.15
N SER A 60 27.24 -11.65 15.84
CA SER A 60 27.17 -10.26 16.27
C SER A 60 25.82 -9.73 15.81
N ALA A 61 25.02 -9.17 16.71
CA ALA A 61 23.77 -8.53 16.34
C ALA A 61 24.08 -7.50 15.24
N VAL A 62 23.50 -7.70 14.05
CA VAL A 62 23.70 -6.79 12.93
C VAL A 62 22.81 -5.58 13.20
N CYS A 63 23.42 -4.50 13.68
CA CYS A 63 22.71 -3.24 13.90
C CYS A 63 22.34 -2.60 12.55
N ALA A 64 21.32 -1.75 12.57
CA ALA A 64 21.00 -0.93 11.41
C ALA A 64 22.20 -0.03 11.03
N SER A 65 22.25 0.42 9.78
CA SER A 65 23.36 1.21 9.22
C SER A 65 23.63 2.54 9.94
N ASP A 66 22.66 3.04 10.72
CA ASP A 66 22.74 4.24 11.55
C ASP A 66 22.82 3.95 13.06
N GLU A 67 23.02 2.69 13.42
CA GLU A 67 23.23 2.22 14.79
C GLU A 67 24.65 1.65 14.95
N VAL A 68 25.13 1.62 16.18
CA VAL A 68 26.42 1.04 16.59
C VAL A 68 26.17 0.08 17.74
N LEU A 69 26.79 -1.09 17.65
CA LEU A 69 26.73 -2.10 18.70
C LEU A 69 27.51 -1.61 19.92
N ASN A 70 26.86 -1.56 21.08
CA ASN A 70 27.54 -1.24 22.33
C ASN A 70 28.21 -2.47 22.96
N VAL A 71 28.98 -2.25 24.02
CA VAL A 71 29.72 -3.30 24.75
C VAL A 71 28.82 -4.40 25.35
N ASN A 72 27.53 -4.12 25.54
CA ASN A 72 26.53 -5.05 26.06
C ASN A 72 25.78 -5.80 24.94
N GLY A 73 26.19 -5.60 23.67
CA GLY A 73 25.53 -6.22 22.52
C GLY A 73 24.19 -5.59 22.13
N VAL A 74 23.89 -4.37 22.57
CA VAL A 74 22.67 -3.62 22.21
C VAL A 74 23.00 -2.55 21.18
N CYS A 75 22.17 -2.45 20.14
CA CYS A 75 22.32 -1.45 19.09
C CYS A 75 21.83 -0.07 19.57
N ASN A 76 22.73 0.91 19.56
CA ASN A 76 22.45 2.28 19.94
C ASN A 76 22.59 3.21 18.72
N CYS A 77 21.79 4.25 18.65
CA CYS A 77 21.87 5.23 17.57
C CYS A 77 23.24 5.91 17.53
N ASN A 78 23.83 5.98 16.34
CA ASN A 78 25.14 6.58 16.13
C ASN A 78 25.05 8.11 16.03
N PRO A 79 25.56 8.88 17.01
CA PRO A 79 25.47 10.34 17.00
C PRO A 79 26.22 11.00 15.84
N ALA A 80 27.17 10.30 15.20
CA ALA A 80 27.91 10.84 14.05
C ALA A 80 27.09 10.84 12.75
N LYS A 81 25.98 10.09 12.69
CA LYS A 81 25.15 9.97 11.48
C LYS A 81 24.16 11.12 11.29
N TYR A 82 23.78 11.78 12.38
CA TYR A 82 22.82 12.87 12.36
C TYR A 82 23.29 14.00 13.27
N THR A 83 23.15 15.24 12.82
CA THR A 83 23.41 16.40 13.66
C THR A 83 22.25 16.61 14.63
N SER A 84 22.55 16.89 15.89
CA SER A 84 21.52 17.22 16.88
C SER A 84 20.82 18.53 16.48
N SER A 85 19.52 18.46 16.20
CA SER A 85 18.69 19.63 15.86
C SER A 85 17.68 19.92 16.98
N VAL A 86 17.21 21.15 17.08
CA VAL A 86 16.06 21.54 17.92
C VAL A 86 14.74 21.03 17.33
N THR A 87 14.69 20.89 16.01
CA THR A 87 13.53 20.39 15.26
C THR A 87 13.71 18.91 14.93
N PRO A 88 12.66 18.08 15.06
CA PRO A 88 12.71 16.69 14.63
C PRO A 88 12.71 16.59 13.09
N PRO A 89 13.09 15.42 12.55
CA PRO A 89 13.02 15.15 11.11
C PRO A 89 11.61 15.39 10.54
N ILE A 90 11.58 15.79 9.27
CA ILE A 90 10.33 15.91 8.51
C ILE A 90 9.77 14.51 8.26
N PRO A 91 8.50 14.24 8.61
CA PRO A 91 7.88 12.95 8.37
C PRO A 91 7.67 12.71 6.88
N VAL A 92 7.89 11.46 6.45
CA VAL A 92 7.48 10.99 5.12
C VAL A 92 6.04 10.50 5.21
N ILE A 93 5.17 11.04 4.34
CA ILE A 93 3.75 10.72 4.31
C ILE A 93 3.43 9.95 3.02
N ASP A 94 2.72 8.85 3.18
CA ASP A 94 2.21 8.01 2.09
C ASP A 94 0.71 7.79 2.32
N CYS A 95 -0.08 8.11 1.31
CA CYS A 95 -1.55 8.10 1.35
C CYS A 95 -2.15 6.98 0.48
N SER A 96 -1.34 6.01 0.06
CA SER A 96 -1.76 4.97 -0.88
C SER A 96 -2.73 3.98 -0.25
N GLY A 97 -3.75 3.55 -1.01
CA GLY A 97 -4.66 2.47 -0.63
C GLY A 97 -5.54 2.79 0.58
N GLY A 98 -6.08 4.02 0.64
CA GLY A 98 -7.01 4.44 1.68
C GLY A 98 -6.40 4.52 3.08
N LYS A 99 -5.07 4.67 3.19
CA LYS A 99 -4.35 4.68 4.48
C LYS A 99 -3.43 5.89 4.57
N LEU A 100 -3.39 6.50 5.75
CA LEU A 100 -2.35 7.45 6.14
C LEU A 100 -1.19 6.67 6.77
N LYS A 101 -0.07 6.54 6.05
CA LYS A 101 1.19 6.02 6.55
C LYS A 101 2.15 7.18 6.81
N VAL A 102 2.70 7.26 8.02
CA VAL A 102 3.70 8.24 8.43
C VAL A 102 4.97 7.48 8.83
N SER A 103 6.12 7.88 8.27
CA SER A 103 7.41 7.26 8.54
C SER A 103 8.46 8.30 8.94
N LEU A 104 9.21 8.00 10.01
CA LEU A 104 10.30 8.83 10.53
C LEU A 104 11.51 7.96 10.91
N LYS A 105 12.71 8.42 10.60
CA LYS A 105 13.94 7.70 11.00
C LYS A 105 14.08 7.69 12.52
N LYS A 106 14.12 6.49 13.11
CA LYS A 106 14.20 6.30 14.57
C LYS A 106 15.40 7.01 15.17
N CYS A 107 16.60 6.76 14.64
CA CYS A 107 17.82 7.31 15.24
C CYS A 107 17.96 8.82 15.07
N GLN A 108 17.46 9.38 13.98
CA GLN A 108 17.42 10.82 13.79
C GLN A 108 16.52 11.51 14.84
N LEU A 109 15.35 10.93 15.17
CA LEU A 109 14.48 11.42 16.25
C LEU A 109 15.19 11.37 17.61
N GLU A 110 15.82 10.24 17.92
CA GLU A 110 16.48 9.97 19.20
C GLU A 110 17.67 10.90 19.46
N ILE A 111 18.48 11.16 18.43
CA ILE A 111 19.63 12.09 18.47
C ILE A 111 19.16 13.54 18.57
N SER A 112 18.02 13.87 17.95
CA SER A 112 17.32 15.14 18.14
C SER A 112 16.55 15.21 19.46
N LEU A 113 16.87 14.39 20.46
CA LEU A 113 16.29 14.46 21.81
C LEU A 113 14.76 14.30 21.86
N PHE A 114 14.17 13.56 20.92
CA PHE A 114 12.77 13.14 20.98
C PHE A 114 12.68 11.66 21.33
N ASN A 115 11.61 11.28 22.02
CA ASN A 115 11.38 9.88 22.40
C ASN A 115 10.62 9.18 21.26
N SER A 116 11.30 8.31 20.51
CA SER A 116 10.72 7.58 19.37
C SER A 116 9.54 6.70 19.77
N SER A 117 9.53 6.16 21.00
CA SER A 117 8.42 5.32 21.52
C SER A 117 7.20 6.12 21.96
N SER A 118 7.30 7.45 22.00
CA SER A 118 6.18 8.32 22.39
C SER A 118 5.36 8.83 21.20
N LEU A 119 5.71 8.39 19.99
CA LEU A 119 5.06 8.82 18.76
C LEU A 119 3.64 8.24 18.66
N HIS A 120 2.66 9.12 18.54
CA HIS A 120 1.25 8.76 18.36
C HIS A 120 0.47 9.78 17.50
N LEU A 121 -0.75 9.44 17.09
CA LEU A 121 -1.69 10.34 16.42
C LEU A 121 -2.61 11.07 17.42
N ASN A 122 -3.63 11.80 16.96
CA ASN A 122 -4.63 12.42 17.83
C ASN A 122 -5.22 11.42 18.85
N ASP A 123 -5.48 10.18 18.41
CA ASP A 123 -5.73 9.05 19.32
C ASP A 123 -4.39 8.48 19.83
N ASN A 124 -4.22 8.49 21.15
CA ASN A 124 -3.00 8.05 21.81
C ASN A 124 -2.77 6.53 21.79
N THR A 125 -3.78 5.73 21.42
CA THR A 125 -3.63 4.29 21.22
C THR A 125 -3.00 3.96 19.86
N CYS A 126 -3.07 4.88 18.90
CA CYS A 126 -2.43 4.74 17.61
C CYS A 126 -0.96 5.17 17.71
N VAL A 127 -0.11 4.19 17.99
CA VAL A 127 1.34 4.38 18.23
C VAL A 127 2.18 3.90 17.06
N GLY A 128 3.40 4.45 16.96
CA GLY A 128 4.37 4.02 15.95
C GLY A 128 5.02 2.66 16.29
N THR A 129 5.35 1.90 15.25
CA THR A 129 6.09 0.64 15.35
C THR A 129 7.44 0.74 14.63
N VAL A 130 8.43 -0.01 15.09
CA VAL A 130 9.75 0.00 14.46
C VAL A 130 9.74 -0.96 13.27
N VAL A 131 10.05 -0.46 12.09
CA VAL A 131 10.19 -1.23 10.85
C VAL A 131 11.59 -1.01 10.30
N ASN A 132 12.30 -2.09 9.98
CA ASN A 132 13.59 -2.00 9.29
C ASN A 132 13.35 -1.95 7.77
N GLU A 133 13.67 -0.83 7.14
CA GLU A 133 13.58 -0.64 5.70
C GLU A 133 14.96 -0.22 5.18
N ASN A 134 15.51 -0.97 4.22
CA ASN A 134 16.84 -0.71 3.63
C ASN A 134 17.97 -0.56 4.67
N ASN A 135 17.98 -1.44 5.68
CA ASN A 135 18.96 -1.43 6.77
C ASN A 135 18.94 -0.13 7.60
N ILE A 136 17.79 0.53 7.71
CA ILE A 136 17.54 1.68 8.60
C ILE A 136 16.26 1.39 9.40
N ASN A 137 16.30 1.66 10.69
CA ASN A 137 15.11 1.54 11.55
C ASN A 137 14.26 2.81 11.44
N ASN A 138 13.04 2.68 10.94
CA ASN A 138 12.03 3.73 10.89
C ASN A 138 10.94 3.47 11.93
N ILE A 139 10.39 4.53 12.50
CA ILE A 139 9.12 4.50 13.22
C ILE A 139 8.03 4.74 12.19
N VAL A 140 7.20 3.73 11.98
CA VAL A 140 6.09 3.75 11.04
C VAL A 140 4.79 3.70 11.81
N LEU A 141 3.90 4.62 11.49
CA LEU A 141 2.53 4.66 11.97
C LEU A 141 1.59 4.55 10.76
N THR A 142 0.53 3.77 10.90
CA THR A 142 -0.47 3.63 9.83
C THR A 142 -1.87 3.72 10.41
N SER A 143 -2.73 4.53 9.78
CA SER A 143 -4.16 4.64 10.07
C SER A 143 -4.95 4.45 8.80
N THR A 144 -6.11 3.80 8.87
CA THR A 144 -7.11 3.90 7.80
C THR A 144 -7.63 5.34 7.69
N LEU A 145 -8.01 5.77 6.50
CA LEU A 145 -8.61 7.09 6.24
C LEU A 145 -10.10 7.06 6.52
N SER A 146 -10.44 7.02 7.80
CA SER A 146 -11.80 7.05 8.31
C SER A 146 -11.87 8.01 9.49
N THR A 147 -13.01 8.69 9.65
CA THR A 147 -13.25 9.59 10.80
C THR A 147 -13.27 8.84 12.15
N ALA A 148 -13.55 7.54 12.14
CA ALA A 148 -13.53 6.69 13.32
C ALA A 148 -12.12 6.18 13.69
N ALA A 149 -11.14 6.29 12.77
CA ALA A 149 -9.81 5.73 12.96
C ALA A 149 -8.81 6.77 13.47
N CYS A 150 -8.08 6.42 14.54
CA CYS A 150 -6.94 7.18 15.08
C CYS A 150 -7.14 8.69 15.31
N GLY A 151 -8.38 9.14 15.52
CA GLY A 151 -8.72 10.55 15.68
C GLY A 151 -8.51 11.40 14.42
N ASN A 152 -8.68 10.82 13.23
CA ASN A 152 -8.63 11.57 11.97
C ASN A 152 -9.74 12.62 11.91
N ILE A 153 -9.43 13.75 11.30
CA ILE A 153 -10.34 14.86 11.09
C ILE A 153 -10.57 14.99 9.59
N LEU A 154 -11.82 14.80 9.17
CA LEU A 154 -12.25 14.96 7.78
C LEU A 154 -12.64 16.41 7.50
N THR A 155 -12.13 16.96 6.40
CA THR A 155 -12.53 18.26 5.85
C THR A 155 -12.85 18.09 4.37
N VAL A 156 -14.02 18.55 3.93
CA VAL A 156 -14.43 18.49 2.53
C VAL A 156 -14.62 19.90 2.00
N ASN A 157 -13.95 20.21 0.90
CA ASN A 157 -14.11 21.46 0.16
C ASN A 157 -14.66 21.17 -1.25
N THR A 158 -14.86 22.22 -2.06
CA THR A 158 -15.47 22.11 -3.40
C THR A 158 -14.69 21.23 -4.38
N SER A 159 -13.40 21.02 -4.14
CA SER A 159 -12.48 20.35 -5.06
C SER A 159 -11.85 19.09 -4.46
N HIS A 160 -11.67 19.04 -3.15
CA HIS A 160 -10.92 18.00 -2.46
C HIS A 160 -11.58 17.55 -1.15
N ILE A 161 -11.39 16.28 -0.86
CA ILE A 161 -11.63 15.59 0.40
C ILE A 161 -10.26 15.46 1.09
N THR A 162 -10.13 16.01 2.29
CA THR A 162 -8.89 15.99 3.05
C THR A 162 -9.09 15.30 4.39
N TYR A 163 -8.35 14.23 4.61
CA TYR A 163 -8.17 13.64 5.93
C TYR A 163 -6.92 14.22 6.58
N SER A 164 -7.04 14.71 7.80
CA SER A 164 -5.93 15.29 8.55
C SER A 164 -5.80 14.67 9.94
N ASN A 165 -4.58 14.63 10.45
CA ASN A 165 -4.28 14.18 11.79
C ASN A 165 -3.11 14.98 12.38
N THR A 166 -2.88 14.89 13.68
CA THR A 166 -1.70 15.48 14.33
C THR A 166 -0.79 14.38 14.81
N LEU A 167 0.44 14.36 14.30
CA LEU A 167 1.50 13.53 14.82
C LEU A 167 2.10 14.21 16.05
N VAL A 168 2.10 13.51 17.18
CA VAL A 168 2.58 13.98 18.47
C VAL A 168 3.81 13.18 18.87
N ILE A 169 4.88 13.87 19.26
CA ILE A 169 6.14 13.25 19.71
C ILE A 169 6.63 13.98 20.97
N LYS A 170 6.82 13.23 22.06
CA LYS A 170 7.29 13.82 23.32
C LYS A 170 8.79 14.08 23.27
N ALA A 171 9.18 15.24 23.79
CA ALA A 171 10.59 15.55 23.98
C ALA A 171 11.19 14.73 25.14
N LYS A 172 12.46 14.34 25.01
CA LYS A 172 13.20 13.76 26.13
C LYS A 172 13.52 14.85 27.14
N ARG A 173 12.99 14.72 28.35
CA ARG A 173 13.28 15.63 29.44
C ARG A 173 14.67 15.34 30.01
N ARG A 174 15.53 16.35 30.08
CA ARG A 174 16.80 16.33 30.81
C ARG A 174 16.79 17.44 31.85
N THR A 175 17.56 17.29 32.93
CA THR A 175 17.62 18.24 34.07
C THR A 175 17.96 19.68 33.67
N ILE A 176 18.70 19.89 32.57
CA ILE A 176 19.12 21.22 32.10
C ILE A 176 18.49 21.59 30.74
N ILE A 177 18.01 20.62 29.97
CA ILE A 177 17.46 20.84 28.62
C ILE A 177 15.95 20.65 28.65
N THR A 178 15.20 21.75 28.61
CA THR A 178 13.75 21.77 28.41
C THR A 178 13.44 21.95 26.93
N ARG A 179 12.82 20.93 26.32
CA ARG A 179 12.27 20.99 24.95
C ARG A 179 10.76 20.79 25.00
N ASN A 180 10.06 21.49 24.13
CA ASN A 180 8.63 21.30 23.94
C ASN A 180 8.37 20.02 23.14
N ASP A 181 7.23 19.40 23.42
CA ASP A 181 6.73 18.31 22.60
C ASP A 181 6.47 18.80 21.18
N PHE A 182 6.71 17.93 20.21
CA PHE A 182 6.57 18.25 18.81
C PHE A 182 5.23 17.77 18.28
N ASN A 183 4.46 18.69 17.72
CA ASN A 183 3.17 18.42 17.12
C ASN A 183 3.21 18.88 15.66
N VAL A 184 3.00 17.97 14.71
CA VAL A 184 2.96 18.28 13.29
C VAL A 184 1.66 17.80 12.68
N LYS A 185 1.01 18.66 11.91
CA LYS A 185 -0.18 18.29 11.15
C LYS A 185 0.24 17.50 9.91
N VAL A 186 -0.39 16.35 9.71
CA VAL A 186 -0.23 15.49 8.53
C VAL A 186 -1.59 15.36 7.85
N SER A 187 -1.61 15.26 6.53
CA SER A 187 -2.86 15.18 5.79
C SER A 187 -2.73 14.47 4.46
N CYS A 188 -3.79 13.78 4.05
CA CYS A 188 -4.00 13.21 2.72
C CYS A 188 -5.19 13.92 2.06
N SER A 189 -4.98 14.46 0.86
CA SER A 189 -6.00 15.21 0.12
C SER A 189 -6.25 14.60 -1.24
N TYR A 190 -7.51 14.40 -1.58
CA TYR A 190 -7.93 13.72 -2.79
C TYR A 190 -9.04 14.50 -3.49
N PRO A 191 -9.17 14.42 -4.81
CA PRO A 191 -10.15 15.21 -5.54
C PRO A 191 -11.57 14.60 -5.45
N VAL A 192 -12.56 15.47 -5.57
CA VAL A 192 -13.99 15.14 -5.50
C VAL A 192 -14.52 14.53 -6.81
N SER A 193 -13.84 14.73 -7.94
CA SER A 193 -14.26 14.26 -9.28
C SER A 193 -13.18 13.41 -9.96
N ALA A 194 -13.60 12.36 -10.67
CA ALA A 194 -12.71 11.44 -11.37
C ALA A 194 -13.31 10.97 -12.71
N THR A 195 -12.45 10.62 -13.66
CA THR A 195 -12.82 9.96 -14.93
C THR A 195 -12.11 8.62 -15.03
N VAL A 196 -12.86 7.59 -15.43
CA VAL A 196 -12.41 6.20 -15.50
C VAL A 196 -12.76 5.61 -16.86
N LYS A 197 -11.85 4.79 -17.40
CA LYS A 197 -12.00 4.11 -18.69
C LYS A 197 -12.07 2.61 -18.48
N LEU A 198 -13.03 1.96 -19.13
CA LEU A 198 -13.14 0.53 -19.33
C LEU A 198 -12.95 0.20 -20.82
N ASN A 199 -11.87 -0.50 -21.17
CA ASN A 199 -11.63 -0.91 -22.56
C ASN A 199 -12.28 -2.26 -22.84
N THR A 200 -13.38 -2.27 -23.59
CA THR A 200 -14.11 -3.49 -23.95
C THR A 200 -13.95 -3.84 -25.43
N THR A 201 -13.12 -4.84 -25.71
CA THR A 201 -13.34 -5.78 -26.84
C THR A 201 -13.49 -7.14 -26.21
N LEU A 202 -14.57 -7.35 -25.44
CA LEU A 202 -14.67 -8.43 -24.43
C LEU A 202 -13.30 -8.66 -23.78
N ASN A 203 -12.79 -7.66 -23.07
CA ASN A 203 -11.58 -7.76 -22.26
C ASN A 203 -11.89 -6.98 -20.97
N PRO A 204 -11.75 -7.56 -19.77
CA PRO A 204 -11.88 -6.79 -18.54
C PRO A 204 -10.57 -6.06 -18.30
N VAL A 205 -10.62 -4.76 -18.09
CA VAL A 205 -9.56 -4.10 -17.33
C VAL A 205 -10.19 -3.01 -16.47
N VAL A 206 -10.16 -3.26 -15.17
CA VAL A 206 -10.27 -2.29 -14.09
C VAL A 206 -9.68 -0.95 -14.52
N GLY A 207 -10.52 0.08 -14.67
CA GLY A 207 -10.03 1.43 -14.94
C GLY A 207 -9.50 2.07 -13.67
N LEU A 208 -8.17 2.09 -13.48
CA LEU A 208 -7.51 2.78 -12.36
C LEU A 208 -7.26 4.25 -12.74
N SER A 209 -7.74 5.19 -11.92
CA SER A 209 -7.48 6.62 -12.11
C SER A 209 -6.76 7.19 -10.89
N ALA A 210 -5.49 7.50 -11.12
CA ALA A 210 -4.57 8.17 -10.22
C ALA A 210 -4.78 9.68 -10.30
N ILE A 211 -5.28 10.35 -9.26
CA ILE A 211 -5.49 11.81 -9.30
C ILE A 211 -4.68 12.50 -8.21
N ALA A 212 -3.66 13.24 -8.63
CA ALA A 212 -2.68 13.87 -7.76
C ALA A 212 -3.26 15.03 -6.93
N GLY A 213 -3.23 14.89 -5.60
CA GLY A 213 -3.43 16.00 -4.67
C GLY A 213 -2.21 16.94 -4.55
N PRO A 214 -2.39 18.17 -4.01
CA PRO A 214 -1.28 19.10 -3.77
C PRO A 214 -0.34 18.53 -2.69
N GLY A 215 0.88 18.20 -3.10
CA GLY A 215 1.91 17.56 -2.26
C GLY A 215 2.38 16.18 -2.77
N GLY A 216 1.67 15.61 -3.75
CA GLY A 216 1.98 14.29 -4.33
C GLY A 216 1.58 13.15 -3.40
N ASN A 217 1.01 12.09 -3.98
CA ASN A 217 0.82 10.74 -3.40
C ASN A 217 -0.56 10.37 -2.81
N ALA A 218 -1.61 11.17 -2.98
CA ALA A 218 -2.96 10.79 -2.55
C ALA A 218 -3.86 10.57 -3.77
N GLU A 219 -4.04 9.30 -4.14
CA GLU A 219 -4.87 8.84 -5.27
C GLU A 219 -5.86 7.81 -4.73
N TYR A 220 -7.15 7.91 -5.10
CA TYR A 220 -8.11 6.86 -4.81
C TYR A 220 -8.20 5.89 -5.99
N ILE A 221 -8.18 4.60 -5.72
CA ILE A 221 -8.52 3.60 -6.72
C ILE A 221 -10.03 3.66 -7.00
N VAL A 222 -10.38 3.97 -8.25
CA VAL A 222 -11.70 3.67 -8.78
C VAL A 222 -11.64 2.34 -9.53
N LEU A 223 -12.69 1.54 -9.40
CA LEU A 223 -12.86 0.27 -10.10
C LEU A 223 -14.12 0.38 -10.97
N MET A 224 -13.96 0.16 -12.27
CA MET A 224 -15.08 -0.02 -13.19
C MET A 224 -15.03 -1.45 -13.73
N GLU A 225 -16.05 -2.24 -13.44
CA GLU A 225 -16.11 -3.67 -13.72
C GLU A 225 -17.44 -4.05 -14.37
N ALA A 226 -17.41 -5.02 -15.27
CA ALA A 226 -18.60 -5.58 -15.91
C ALA A 226 -18.83 -7.02 -15.41
N PHE A 227 -20.09 -7.42 -15.30
CA PHE A 227 -20.54 -8.71 -14.77
C PHE A 227 -21.60 -9.30 -15.70
N ILE A 228 -21.67 -10.62 -15.75
CA ILE A 228 -22.69 -11.32 -16.55
C ILE A 228 -24.03 -11.48 -15.81
N ASN A 229 -24.03 -11.29 -14.49
CA ASN A 229 -25.20 -11.53 -13.65
C ASN A 229 -25.60 -10.31 -12.80
N GLU A 230 -26.91 -10.19 -12.52
CA GLU A 230 -27.49 -9.08 -11.75
C GLU A 230 -26.98 -9.01 -10.31
N GLY A 231 -26.40 -10.11 -9.82
CA GLY A 231 -25.76 -10.17 -8.51
C GLY A 231 -24.43 -9.43 -8.40
N PHE A 232 -23.81 -9.01 -9.52
CA PHE A 232 -22.46 -8.43 -9.54
C PHE A 232 -21.41 -9.38 -8.92
N ILE A 233 -21.50 -10.67 -9.25
CA ILE A 233 -20.62 -11.73 -8.69
C ILE A 233 -19.69 -12.27 -9.76
N GLU A 234 -20.22 -12.58 -10.95
CA GLU A 234 -19.48 -13.21 -12.03
C GLU A 234 -18.96 -12.13 -12.99
N VAL A 235 -17.67 -11.81 -12.86
CA VAL A 235 -17.00 -10.80 -13.69
C VAL A 235 -16.99 -11.25 -15.14
N LEU A 236 -17.32 -10.32 -16.05
CA LEU A 236 -17.22 -10.51 -17.49
C LEU A 236 -15.74 -10.64 -17.88
N THR A 237 -15.35 -11.79 -18.41
CA THR A 237 -13.95 -12.08 -18.79
C THR A 237 -13.73 -12.03 -20.30
N VAL A 238 -12.46 -12.16 -20.72
CA VAL A 238 -12.08 -12.13 -22.14
C VAL A 238 -12.76 -13.21 -22.95
N ASP A 239 -12.88 -14.39 -22.35
CA ASP A 239 -13.38 -15.59 -23.00
C ASP A 239 -14.92 -15.67 -22.97
N THR A 240 -15.57 -14.69 -22.34
CA THR A 240 -17.03 -14.67 -22.21
C THR A 240 -17.64 -14.17 -23.52
N ILE A 241 -18.40 -15.04 -24.19
CA ILE A 241 -19.15 -14.65 -25.38
C ILE A 241 -20.42 -13.93 -24.94
N VAL A 242 -20.57 -12.67 -25.37
CA VAL A 242 -21.78 -11.87 -25.14
C VAL A 242 -22.34 -11.46 -26.49
N ALA A 243 -23.62 -11.75 -26.71
CA ALA A 243 -24.34 -11.39 -27.93
C ALA A 243 -24.89 -9.96 -27.84
N VAL A 244 -25.20 -9.36 -28.99
CA VAL A 244 -26.01 -8.15 -29.03
C VAL A 244 -27.37 -8.46 -28.41
N GLU A 245 -27.95 -7.50 -27.70
CA GLU A 245 -29.20 -7.63 -26.91
C GLU A 245 -29.08 -8.40 -25.59
N ASP A 246 -27.94 -9.07 -25.32
CA ASP A 246 -27.68 -9.60 -23.97
C ASP A 246 -27.57 -8.45 -22.96
N THR A 247 -27.87 -8.73 -21.69
CA THR A 247 -27.70 -7.75 -20.61
C THR A 247 -26.44 -8.07 -19.81
N ILE A 248 -25.55 -7.09 -19.69
CA ILE A 248 -24.43 -7.11 -18.74
C ILE A 248 -24.66 -6.08 -17.64
N TYR A 249 -23.93 -6.22 -16.53
CA TYR A 249 -24.08 -5.39 -15.35
C TYR A 249 -22.78 -4.66 -15.06
N ILE A 250 -22.83 -3.34 -14.91
CA ILE A 250 -21.64 -2.49 -14.73
C ILE A 250 -21.62 -1.96 -13.31
N SER A 251 -20.51 -2.16 -12.61
CA SER A 251 -20.23 -1.54 -11.31
C SER A 251 -19.14 -0.48 -11.46
N VAL A 252 -19.33 0.66 -10.79
CA VAL A 252 -18.32 1.69 -10.58
C VAL A 252 -18.18 1.92 -9.09
N ASN A 253 -17.06 1.48 -8.51
CA ASN A 253 -16.80 1.46 -7.07
C ASN A 253 -15.54 2.25 -6.72
N VAL A 254 -15.52 2.93 -5.56
CA VAL A 254 -14.31 3.51 -4.97
C VAL A 254 -14.08 2.88 -3.60
N PRO A 255 -13.33 1.75 -3.52
CA PRO A 255 -13.20 0.96 -2.29
C PRO A 255 -12.56 1.69 -1.12
N GLU A 256 -11.77 2.72 -1.40
CA GLU A 256 -11.02 3.48 -0.38
C GLU A 256 -11.89 4.50 0.37
N LEU A 257 -13.11 4.76 -0.09
CA LEU A 257 -14.01 5.71 0.57
C LEU A 257 -14.71 5.08 1.78
N GLU A 258 -14.85 5.89 2.84
CA GLU A 258 -15.64 5.53 4.01
C GLU A 258 -17.14 5.62 3.68
N GLY A 259 -17.80 4.46 3.49
CA GLY A 259 -19.20 4.41 3.04
C GLY A 259 -20.26 4.98 3.99
N SER A 260 -19.92 5.24 5.26
CA SER A 260 -20.80 6.02 6.17
C SER A 260 -20.73 7.53 5.91
N SER A 261 -19.66 7.99 5.26
CA SER A 261 -19.33 9.41 5.09
C SER A 261 -19.51 9.85 3.64
N PHE A 262 -19.40 8.94 2.67
CA PHE A 262 -19.37 9.26 1.25
C PHE A 262 -20.27 8.38 0.39
N ALA A 263 -20.75 8.96 -0.70
CA ALA A 263 -21.34 8.25 -1.82
C ALA A 263 -20.68 8.66 -3.15
N VAL A 264 -20.77 7.76 -4.12
CA VAL A 264 -20.29 7.92 -5.49
C VAL A 264 -21.49 8.03 -6.41
N SER A 265 -21.50 9.05 -7.26
CA SER A 265 -22.48 9.25 -8.32
C SER A 265 -21.79 9.31 -9.67
N VAL A 266 -22.16 8.43 -10.59
CA VAL A 266 -21.75 8.51 -11.99
C VAL A 266 -22.66 9.51 -12.69
N ASN A 267 -22.05 10.54 -13.26
CA ASN A 267 -22.76 11.60 -13.97
C ASN A 267 -22.88 11.28 -15.46
N ARG A 268 -21.86 10.67 -16.05
CA ARG A 268 -21.82 10.38 -17.47
C ARG A 268 -21.22 8.99 -17.71
N ILE A 269 -21.85 8.22 -18.58
CA ILE A 269 -21.31 6.99 -19.14
C ILE A 269 -21.38 7.16 -20.65
N TYR A 270 -20.27 6.98 -21.34
CA TYR A 270 -20.25 7.07 -22.79
C TYR A 270 -19.43 5.95 -23.40
N ALA A 271 -19.78 5.59 -24.63
CA ALA A 271 -19.12 4.56 -25.41
C ALA A 271 -18.37 5.13 -26.60
N THR A 272 -17.26 4.49 -26.97
CA THR A 272 -16.52 4.82 -28.21
C THR A 272 -16.15 3.56 -28.98
N GLY A 273 -16.27 3.60 -30.30
CA GLY A 273 -15.80 2.54 -31.18
C GLY A 273 -14.32 2.71 -31.53
N VAL A 274 -13.93 2.26 -32.73
CA VAL A 274 -12.64 2.58 -33.35
C VAL A 274 -12.52 4.07 -33.66
N SER A 275 -13.63 4.73 -34.00
CA SER A 275 -13.67 6.19 -34.11
C SER A 275 -13.72 6.85 -32.73
N ALA A 276 -13.28 8.10 -32.64
CA ALA A 276 -13.31 8.88 -31.40
C ALA A 276 -14.71 9.48 -31.08
N VAL A 277 -15.75 9.08 -31.82
CA VAL A 277 -17.13 9.55 -31.56
C VAL A 277 -17.60 8.97 -30.24
N GLN A 278 -18.17 9.82 -29.38
CA GLN A 278 -18.70 9.48 -28.07
C GLN A 278 -20.22 9.34 -28.16
N TYR A 279 -20.73 8.17 -27.77
CA TYR A 279 -22.15 7.89 -27.67
C TYR A 279 -22.52 7.85 -26.20
N ASP A 280 -23.26 8.85 -25.73
CA ASP A 280 -23.68 8.94 -24.33
C ASP A 280 -24.74 7.86 -24.04
N LEU A 281 -24.49 7.06 -23.01
CA LEU A 281 -25.41 6.04 -22.47
C LEU A 281 -26.08 6.54 -21.18
N LEU A 282 -25.37 7.39 -20.43
CA LEU A 282 -25.84 8.10 -19.26
C LEU A 282 -25.34 9.54 -19.34
N SER A 283 -26.22 10.51 -19.07
CA SER A 283 -25.88 11.93 -19.00
C SER A 283 -26.60 12.60 -17.83
N ASP A 284 -25.89 13.44 -17.08
CA ASP A 284 -26.36 14.07 -15.84
C ASP A 284 -26.95 13.09 -14.79
N GLY A 285 -26.47 11.83 -14.80
CA GLY A 285 -26.96 10.76 -13.92
C GLY A 285 -28.23 10.06 -14.39
N CYS A 286 -28.74 10.40 -15.59
CA CYS A 286 -29.93 9.82 -16.20
C CYS A 286 -29.59 9.04 -17.48
N PRO A 287 -30.32 7.95 -17.80
CA PRO A 287 -30.18 7.28 -19.09
C PRO A 287 -30.31 8.26 -20.25
N ALA A 288 -29.45 8.11 -21.26
CA ALA A 288 -29.53 8.92 -22.47
C ALA A 288 -30.73 8.50 -23.33
N GLY A 289 -31.33 9.47 -24.04
CA GLY A 289 -32.36 9.21 -25.05
C GLY A 289 -31.77 9.13 -26.47
N GLY A 290 -32.63 9.10 -27.49
CA GLY A 290 -32.20 9.08 -28.89
C GLY A 290 -31.60 7.73 -29.29
N GLU A 291 -30.41 7.72 -29.89
CA GLU A 291 -29.77 6.48 -30.41
C GLU A 291 -29.38 5.47 -29.32
N ALA A 292 -29.24 5.92 -28.07
CA ALA A 292 -28.91 5.08 -26.92
C ALA A 292 -30.11 4.77 -26.01
N GLU A 293 -31.31 5.17 -26.43
CA GLU A 293 -32.53 4.99 -25.64
C GLU A 293 -32.76 3.51 -25.32
N GLY A 294 -33.02 3.22 -24.03
CA GLY A 294 -33.26 1.87 -23.55
C GLY A 294 -32.02 0.98 -23.41
N LEU A 295 -30.82 1.45 -23.76
CA LEU A 295 -29.60 0.65 -23.62
C LEU A 295 -29.12 0.55 -22.17
N LEU A 296 -29.35 1.57 -21.34
CA LEU A 296 -28.81 1.62 -19.98
C LEU A 296 -29.90 1.87 -18.92
N ILE A 297 -29.90 1.04 -17.88
CA ILE A 297 -30.82 1.13 -16.74
C ILE A 297 -30.00 1.40 -15.48
N VAL A 298 -30.38 2.45 -14.74
CA VAL A 298 -29.77 2.78 -13.45
C VAL A 298 -30.35 1.87 -12.37
N ARG A 299 -29.50 1.06 -11.72
CA ARG A 299 -29.91 0.21 -10.58
C ARG A 299 -29.60 0.89 -9.25
N GLN A 300 -28.44 1.52 -9.16
CA GLN A 300 -27.99 2.23 -7.98
C GLN A 300 -27.05 3.35 -8.41
N ASN A 301 -27.26 4.59 -7.95
CA ASN A 301 -26.36 5.69 -8.25
C ASN A 301 -26.45 6.73 -7.14
N GLY A 302 -25.33 7.06 -6.49
CA GLY A 302 -25.27 8.16 -5.53
C GLY A 302 -25.75 7.88 -4.10
N ASN A 303 -25.98 6.64 -3.69
CA ASN A 303 -26.41 6.30 -2.33
C ASN A 303 -25.37 5.48 -1.51
N SER A 304 -24.27 5.06 -2.14
CA SER A 304 -23.17 4.34 -1.51
C SER A 304 -21.87 4.62 -2.27
N THR A 305 -20.75 4.02 -1.87
CA THR A 305 -19.46 4.11 -2.58
C THR A 305 -19.42 3.33 -3.90
N GLU A 306 -20.52 2.67 -4.27
CA GLU A 306 -20.68 1.88 -5.48
C GLU A 306 -21.93 2.33 -6.27
N SER A 307 -21.76 2.55 -7.57
CA SER A 307 -22.86 2.78 -8.52
C SER A 307 -22.99 1.59 -9.46
N ARG A 308 -24.23 1.17 -9.73
CA ARG A 308 -24.57 -0.04 -10.48
C ARG A 308 -25.55 0.25 -11.60
N PHE A 309 -25.28 -0.32 -12.77
CA PHE A 309 -26.05 -0.16 -14.00
C PHE A 309 -26.29 -1.51 -14.65
N ALA A 310 -27.38 -1.65 -15.39
CA ALA A 310 -27.57 -2.73 -16.35
C ALA A 310 -27.46 -2.14 -17.76
N LEU A 311 -26.67 -2.78 -18.61
CA LEU A 311 -26.40 -2.35 -19.98
C LEU A 311 -26.83 -3.47 -20.93
N THR A 312 -27.73 -3.15 -21.85
CA THR A 312 -28.03 -3.98 -23.01
C THR A 312 -26.87 -3.85 -24.00
N VAL A 313 -26.25 -4.97 -24.34
CA VAL A 313 -25.08 -5.03 -25.21
C VAL A 313 -25.48 -4.59 -26.62
N PHE A 314 -24.69 -3.69 -27.17
CA PHE A 314 -24.89 -3.11 -28.50
C PHE A 314 -23.59 -3.11 -29.27
N GLN A 315 -23.69 -2.86 -30.57
CA GLN A 315 -22.54 -2.70 -31.45
C GLN A 315 -22.57 -1.32 -32.10
N ILE A 316 -21.41 -0.68 -32.19
CA ILE A 316 -21.23 0.56 -32.95
C ILE A 316 -20.94 0.18 -34.41
N ALA A 317 -21.73 0.71 -35.34
CA ALA A 317 -21.56 0.45 -36.76
C ALA A 317 -20.12 0.76 -37.22
N GLY A 318 -19.51 -0.20 -37.91
CA GLY A 318 -18.12 -0.08 -38.39
C GLY A 318 -17.05 -0.27 -37.29
N SER A 319 -17.42 -0.69 -36.09
CA SER A 319 -16.50 -0.97 -35.00
C SER A 319 -16.61 -2.43 -34.52
N PRO A 320 -15.51 -3.21 -34.49
CA PRO A 320 -15.49 -4.55 -33.90
C PRO A 320 -15.41 -4.54 -32.37
N MET A 321 -15.30 -3.36 -31.76
CA MET A 321 -15.14 -3.17 -30.32
C MET A 321 -15.93 -1.95 -29.83
N VAL A 322 -16.24 -1.91 -28.54
CA VAL A 322 -16.95 -0.79 -27.90
C VAL A 322 -16.25 -0.53 -26.57
N ASN A 323 -15.58 0.60 -26.41
CA ASN A 323 -15.01 1.03 -25.14
C ASN A 323 -16.07 1.76 -24.31
N LEU A 324 -16.05 1.59 -22.99
CA LEU A 324 -16.92 2.32 -22.06
C LEU A 324 -16.09 3.26 -21.19
N PHE A 325 -16.66 4.40 -20.84
CA PHE A 325 -16.03 5.39 -19.98
C PHE A 325 -17.07 5.90 -19.00
N ALA A 326 -16.63 6.18 -17.77
CA ALA A 326 -17.48 6.74 -16.73
C ALA A 326 -16.83 7.99 -16.13
N GLU A 327 -17.63 9.04 -15.99
CA GLU A 327 -17.28 10.26 -15.26
C GLU A 327 -18.12 10.30 -13.98
N LEU A 328 -17.46 10.46 -12.83
CA LEU A 328 -18.10 10.37 -11.51
C LEU A 328 -17.79 11.56 -10.62
N SER A 329 -18.63 11.73 -9.61
CA SER A 329 -18.45 12.66 -8.50
C SER A 329 -18.66 11.96 -7.18
N ILE A 330 -17.90 12.41 -6.18
CA ILE A 330 -17.99 11.94 -4.80
C ILE A 330 -18.77 13.00 -4.00
N CYS A 331 -19.68 12.59 -3.13
CA CYS A 331 -20.42 13.51 -2.27
C CYS A 331 -20.30 13.07 -0.81
N THR A 332 -20.43 14.03 0.11
CA THR A 332 -20.62 13.73 1.52
C THR A 332 -22.06 13.27 1.76
N GLY A 333 -22.24 12.15 2.44
CA GLY A 333 -23.56 11.51 2.59
C GLY A 333 -24.05 10.93 1.26
N THR A 334 -25.20 11.39 0.76
CA THR A 334 -25.81 10.88 -0.49
C THR A 334 -25.72 11.90 -1.62
N CYS A 335 -25.33 11.45 -2.81
CA CYS A 335 -25.36 12.22 -4.05
C CYS A 335 -26.73 12.24 -4.75
N VAL A 336 -27.77 11.63 -4.17
CA VAL A 336 -29.09 11.48 -4.82
C VAL A 336 -29.62 12.84 -5.25
N LYS A 337 -29.56 13.14 -6.55
CA LYS A 337 -30.23 14.29 -7.15
C LYS A 337 -31.72 13.95 -7.22
N VAL A 338 -32.56 14.78 -6.60
CA VAL A 338 -34.03 14.72 -6.71
C VAL A 338 -34.49 15.23 -8.09
N ARG A 339 -33.93 14.68 -9.17
CA ARG A 339 -34.38 14.93 -10.53
C ARG A 339 -34.92 13.63 -11.08
N PHE A 340 -36.23 13.59 -11.31
CA PHE A 340 -36.84 12.59 -12.15
C PHE A 340 -36.21 12.72 -13.52
N CYS A 341 -35.54 11.66 -13.98
CA CYS A 341 -35.13 11.57 -15.37
C CYS A 341 -36.40 11.78 -16.21
N LYS A 342 -36.38 12.76 -17.10
CA LYS A 342 -37.49 12.96 -18.02
C LYS A 342 -37.49 11.76 -18.97
N LEU A 343 -38.47 10.88 -18.77
CA LEU A 343 -38.95 9.95 -19.79
C LEU A 343 -39.48 10.76 -20.98
#